data_AF-A0A8X6Y0R7-F1
#
_entry.id   AF-A0A8X6Y0R7-F1
#
_cell.length_a   1.000
_cell.length_b   1.000
_cell.length_c   1.000
_cell.angle_alpha   90.00
_cell.angle_beta   90.00
_cell.angle_gamma   90.00
#
_symmetry.space_group_name_H-M   'P 1'
#
loop_
_entity.id
_entity.type
_entity.pdbx_description
1 polymer ?
#
loop_
_entity_poly.entity_id
_entity_poly.type
_entity_poly.pdbx_seq_one_letter_code
_entity_poly.pdbx_strand_id
1 'polypeptide(L)'
;RVEDVDLYVGIQMENLYPGSEVGPTTACIVTKQFYFFKFADRFYFEHEGEVPSFSPAQRNSLKQCSFSRILCDNTNITQIQKNAMILSNEKNPVVPCKEIPAIDITLWKEMISV
;
A
#
# COMPACT_ATOMS: atom_id res chain seq x y z
N ARG A 1 -16.36 -26.84 22.57
CA ARG A 1 -16.99 -25.56 22.99
C ARG A 1 -16.38 -24.44 22.15
N VAL A 2 -16.85 -23.20 22.22
CA VAL A 2 -16.31 -22.12 21.34
C VAL A 2 -14.84 -21.86 21.67
N GLU A 3 -14.46 -21.98 22.93
CA GLU A 3 -13.09 -21.84 23.43
C GLU A 3 -12.11 -22.91 22.95
N ASP A 4 -12.59 -24.01 22.38
CA ASP A 4 -11.75 -25.08 21.82
C ASP A 4 -11.48 -24.89 20.31
N VAL A 5 -12.07 -23.86 19.70
CA VAL A 5 -11.89 -23.57 18.27
C VAL A 5 -10.58 -22.82 18.08
N ASP A 6 -9.70 -23.38 17.25
CA ASP A 6 -8.47 -22.70 16.83
C ASP A 6 -8.79 -21.36 16.15
N LEU A 7 -8.07 -20.30 16.54
CA LEU A 7 -8.30 -18.96 16.02
C LEU A 7 -8.31 -18.93 14.48
N TYR A 8 -7.35 -19.58 13.83
CA TYR A 8 -7.28 -19.59 12.37
C TYR A 8 -8.51 -20.22 11.72
N VAL A 9 -9.04 -21.30 12.28
CA VAL A 9 -10.27 -21.92 11.76
C VAL A 9 -11.46 -21.00 12.03
N GLY A 10 -11.58 -20.49 13.25
CA GLY A 10 -12.67 -19.61 13.67
C GLY A 10 -12.81 -18.37 12.78
N ILE A 11 -11.71 -17.65 12.53
CA ILE A 11 -11.75 -16.41 11.75
C ILE A 11 -12.10 -16.63 10.27
N GLN A 12 -11.82 -17.81 9.71
CA GLN A 12 -12.17 -18.16 8.33
C GLN A 12 -13.66 -18.51 8.17
N MET A 13 -14.32 -18.88 9.28
CA MET A 13 -15.74 -19.25 9.30
C MET A 13 -16.67 -18.07 9.61
N GLU A 14 -16.13 -16.88 9.87
CA GLU A 14 -16.93 -15.67 10.10
C GLU A 14 -17.54 -15.12 8.81
N ASN A 15 -18.71 -14.49 8.94
CA ASN A 15 -19.27 -13.69 7.84
C ASN A 15 -18.40 -12.46 7.58
N LEU A 16 -18.10 -12.20 6.31
CA LEU A 16 -17.26 -11.07 5.90
C LEU A 16 -17.98 -9.73 6.08
N TYR A 17 -17.23 -8.67 6.33
CA TYR A 17 -17.78 -7.30 6.21
C TYR A 17 -18.13 -6.99 4.75
N PRO A 18 -19.19 -6.20 4.48
CA PRO A 18 -19.52 -5.79 3.11
C PRO A 18 -18.33 -5.11 2.40
N GLY A 19 -17.91 -5.68 1.27
CA GLY A 19 -16.76 -5.17 0.49
C GLY A 19 -15.38 -5.49 1.10
N SER A 20 -15.31 -6.36 2.10
CA SER A 20 -14.09 -6.84 2.71
C SER A 20 -13.87 -8.32 2.42
N GLU A 21 -12.61 -8.74 2.43
CA GLU A 21 -12.21 -10.15 2.33
C GLU A 21 -12.08 -10.81 3.72
N VAL A 22 -12.45 -10.11 4.80
CA VAL A 22 -12.27 -10.59 6.18
C VAL A 22 -13.50 -10.35 7.07
N GLY A 23 -13.67 -11.24 8.05
CA GLY A 23 -14.67 -11.12 9.12
C GLY A 23 -14.25 -10.19 10.27
N PRO A 24 -15.16 -9.93 11.25
CA PRO A 24 -14.94 -9.01 12.36
C PRO A 24 -13.68 -9.26 13.20
N THR A 25 -13.38 -10.53 13.52
CA THR A 25 -12.25 -10.86 14.37
C THR A 25 -10.93 -10.61 13.65
N THR A 26 -10.80 -11.06 12.40
CA THR A 26 -9.63 -10.75 11.56
C THR A 26 -9.47 -9.25 11.38
N ALA A 27 -10.54 -8.51 11.07
CA ALA A 27 -10.50 -7.06 10.91
C ALA A 27 -9.96 -6.37 12.18
N CYS A 28 -10.41 -6.78 13.37
CA CYS A 28 -9.93 -6.25 14.64
C CYS A 28 -8.44 -6.51 14.86
N ILE A 29 -7.99 -7.76 14.69
CA ILE A 29 -6.60 -8.16 14.91
C ILE A 29 -5.68 -7.43 13.92
N VAL A 30 -6.02 -7.48 12.63
CA VAL A 30 -5.23 -6.89 11.55
C VAL A 30 -5.16 -5.37 11.69
N THR A 31 -6.28 -4.70 11.97
CA THR A 31 -6.30 -3.23 12.13
C THR A 31 -5.43 -2.79 13.31
N LYS A 32 -5.52 -3.47 14.45
CA LYS A 32 -4.66 -3.17 15.60
C LYS A 32 -3.18 -3.37 15.26
N GLN A 33 -2.85 -4.46 14.56
CA GLN A 33 -1.47 -4.73 14.19
C GLN A 33 -0.91 -3.68 13.21
N PHE A 34 -1.66 -3.32 12.17
CA PHE A 34 -1.25 -2.26 11.23
C PHE A 34 -1.18 -0.88 11.88
N TYR A 35 -2.07 -0.59 12.84
CA TYR A 35 -1.98 0.64 13.63
C TYR A 35 -0.63 0.73 14.36
N PHE A 36 -0.23 -0.33 15.07
CA PHE A 36 1.06 -0.34 15.76
C PHE A 36 2.23 -0.29 14.79
N PHE A 37 2.18 -1.00 13.66
CA PHE A 37 3.24 -0.91 12.65
C PHE A 37 3.41 0.50 12.08
N LYS A 38 2.31 1.25 11.89
CA LYS A 38 2.38 2.62 11.41
C LYS A 38 2.90 3.58 12.50
N PHE A 39 2.26 3.59 13.66
CA PHE A 39 2.47 4.65 14.66
C PHE A 39 3.62 4.36 15.63
N ALA A 40 4.08 3.12 15.76
CA ALA A 40 5.24 2.77 16.57
C ALA A 40 6.55 2.75 15.76
N ASP A 41 6.49 2.94 14.43
CA ASP A 41 7.67 3.02 13.59
C ASP A 41 8.14 4.45 13.43
N ARG A 42 9.21 4.81 14.14
CA ARG A 42 9.86 6.13 14.03
C ARG A 42 10.15 6.52 12.57
N PHE A 43 10.46 5.55 11.71
CA PHE A 43 10.84 5.77 10.32
C PHE A 43 9.68 5.66 9.33
N TYR A 44 8.43 5.61 9.82
CA TYR A 44 7.27 5.55 8.94
C TYR A 44 7.26 6.75 7.98
N PHE A 45 7.14 6.48 6.68
CA PHE A 45 7.45 7.44 5.61
C PHE A 45 6.58 8.71 5.61
N GLU A 46 5.42 8.70 6.28
CA GLU A 46 4.52 9.85 6.38
C GLU A 46 4.86 10.79 7.53
N HIS A 47 5.78 10.42 8.44
CA HIS A 47 6.18 11.29 9.53
C HIS A 47 6.78 12.61 9.01
N GLU A 48 6.54 13.68 9.77
CA GLU A 48 6.94 15.05 9.45
C GLU A 48 7.76 15.64 10.61
N GLY A 49 8.60 16.64 10.33
CA GLY A 49 9.25 17.45 11.38
C GLY A 49 10.38 16.78 12.17
N GLU A 50 10.56 15.46 12.06
CA GLU A 50 11.63 14.71 12.74
C GLU A 50 12.72 14.26 11.76
N VAL A 51 13.94 14.01 12.27
CA VAL A 51 15.00 13.35 11.50
C VAL A 51 14.99 11.85 11.82
N PRO A 52 14.92 10.95 10.81
CA PRO A 52 15.08 11.19 9.37
C PRO A 52 13.77 11.07 8.55
N SER A 53 12.92 12.09 8.59
CA SER A 53 11.73 12.15 7.72
C SER A 53 12.04 12.68 6.33
N PHE A 54 11.29 12.20 5.33
CA PHE A 54 11.33 12.76 3.97
C PHE A 54 10.91 14.23 3.94
N SER A 55 11.36 14.97 2.92
CA SER A 55 10.83 16.32 2.68
C SER A 55 9.36 16.27 2.22
N PRO A 56 8.59 17.35 2.34
CA PRO A 56 7.22 17.39 1.83
C PRO A 56 7.11 17.03 0.34
N ALA A 57 8.07 17.47 -0.48
CA ALA A 57 8.12 17.14 -1.91
C ALA A 57 8.37 15.64 -2.13
N GLN A 58 9.34 15.06 -1.42
CA GLN A 58 9.65 13.63 -1.47
C GLN A 58 8.44 12.78 -1.04
N ARG A 59 7.74 13.14 0.05
CA ARG A 59 6.52 12.44 0.49
C ARG A 59 5.41 12.49 -0.56
N ASN A 60 5.19 13.65 -1.17
CA ASN A 60 4.18 13.80 -2.23
C ASN A 60 4.49 12.95 -3.46
N SER A 61 5.79 12.83 -3.81
CA SER A 61 6.26 11.93 -4.86
C SER A 61 6.06 10.45 -4.50
N LEU A 62 6.40 10.04 -3.28
CA LEU A 62 6.19 8.65 -2.79
C LEU A 62 4.71 8.25 -2.81
N LYS A 63 3.80 9.17 -2.51
CA LYS A 63 2.34 8.92 -2.56
C LYS A 63 1.81 8.63 -3.98
N GLN A 64 2.59 8.91 -5.03
CA GLN A 64 2.25 8.50 -6.40
C GLN A 64 2.62 7.04 -6.69
N CYS A 65 3.36 6.37 -5.80
CA CYS A 65 3.72 4.97 -5.97
C CYS A 65 2.47 4.09 -6.08
N SER A 66 2.46 3.19 -7.07
CA SER A 66 1.42 2.19 -7.24
C SER A 66 2.04 0.85 -7.62
N PHE A 67 1.40 -0.25 -7.22
CA PHE A 67 1.87 -1.59 -7.61
C PHE A 67 1.84 -1.77 -9.14
N SER A 68 0.87 -1.16 -9.82
CA SER A 68 0.82 -1.09 -11.28
C SER A 68 2.08 -0.46 -11.86
N ARG A 69 2.56 0.65 -11.29
CA ARG A 69 3.80 1.30 -11.75
C ARG A 69 5.01 0.41 -11.54
N ILE A 70 5.11 -0.23 -10.36
CA ILE A 70 6.22 -1.15 -10.05
C ILE A 70 6.27 -2.28 -11.09
N LEU A 71 5.13 -2.86 -11.45
CA LEU A 71 5.07 -3.90 -12.48
C LEU A 71 5.46 -3.37 -13.87
N CYS A 72 4.97 -2.19 -14.26
CA CYS A 72 5.35 -1.54 -15.53
C CYS A 72 6.86 -1.29 -15.66
N ASP A 73 7.52 -0.90 -14.56
CA ASP A 73 8.94 -0.53 -14.60
C ASP A 73 9.89 -1.73 -14.55
N ASN A 74 9.42 -2.87 -14.04
CA ASN A 74 10.28 -4.02 -13.74
C ASN A 74 9.90 -5.28 -14.53
N THR A 75 9.00 -5.17 -15.50
CA THR A 75 8.57 -6.29 -16.35
C THR A 75 8.36 -5.84 -17.80
N ASN A 76 8.01 -6.78 -18.68
CA ASN A 76 7.65 -6.49 -20.07
C ASN A 76 6.17 -6.11 -20.27
N ILE A 77 5.44 -5.82 -19.19
CA ILE A 77 4.05 -5.37 -19.26
C ILE A 77 4.01 -3.96 -19.86
N THR A 78 3.18 -3.77 -20.89
CA THR A 78 3.01 -2.48 -21.57
C THR A 78 1.69 -1.79 -21.23
N GLN A 79 0.69 -2.54 -20.76
CA GLN A 79 -0.59 -2.05 -20.30
C GLN A 79 -1.06 -2.83 -19.07
N ILE A 80 -1.66 -2.13 -18.11
CA ILE A 80 -2.20 -2.70 -16.87
C ILE A 80 -3.33 -1.82 -16.33
N GLN A 81 -4.20 -2.37 -15.50
CA GLN A 81 -5.19 -1.59 -14.77
C GLN A 81 -4.55 -0.59 -13.79
N LYS A 82 -5.23 0.54 -13.55
CA LYS A 82 -4.72 1.61 -12.66
C LYS A 82 -4.41 1.14 -11.25
N ASN A 83 -5.21 0.22 -10.71
CA ASN A 83 -4.94 -0.47 -9.44
C ASN A 83 -4.84 -1.97 -9.70
N ALA A 84 -3.62 -2.50 -9.66
CA ALA A 84 -3.32 -3.91 -9.92
C ALA A 84 -4.02 -4.90 -8.95
N MET A 85 -4.39 -4.47 -7.75
CA MET A 85 -5.03 -5.33 -6.75
C MET A 85 -6.56 -5.46 -6.95
N ILE A 86 -7.14 -4.66 -7.83
CA ILE A 86 -8.56 -4.70 -8.15
C ILE A 86 -8.70 -5.22 -9.59
N LEU A 87 -9.69 -6.08 -9.83
CA LEU A 87 -10.01 -6.54 -11.18
C LEU A 87 -10.34 -5.35 -12.10
N SER A 88 -10.02 -5.49 -13.39
CA SER A 88 -10.31 -4.45 -14.37
C SER A 88 -11.82 -4.27 -14.55
N ASN A 89 -12.27 -3.02 -14.57
CA ASN A 89 -13.65 -2.64 -14.86
C ASN A 89 -13.69 -1.19 -15.39
N GLU A 90 -14.88 -0.63 -15.62
CA GLU A 90 -15.04 0.74 -16.13
C GLU A 90 -14.35 1.80 -15.25
N LYS A 91 -14.28 1.58 -13.92
CA LYS A 91 -13.65 2.49 -12.95
C LYS A 91 -12.16 2.20 -12.74
N ASN A 92 -11.71 1.00 -13.11
CA ASN A 92 -10.32 0.55 -13.05
C ASN A 92 -9.88 -0.03 -14.41
N PRO A 93 -9.87 0.79 -15.48
CA PRO A 93 -9.59 0.31 -16.82
C PRO A 93 -8.12 -0.05 -16.98
N VAL A 94 -7.84 -0.96 -17.91
CA VAL A 94 -6.48 -1.24 -18.40
C VAL A 94 -6.01 -0.04 -19.23
N VAL A 95 -4.86 0.51 -18.88
CA VAL A 95 -4.27 1.68 -19.55
C VAL A 95 -2.81 1.41 -19.91
N PRO A 96 -2.24 2.10 -20.91
CA PRO A 96 -0.80 2.09 -21.16
C PRO A 96 0.01 2.45 -19.91
N CYS A 97 1.14 1.76 -19.69
CA CYS A 97 2.04 2.03 -18.56
C CYS A 97 2.51 3.50 -18.50
N LYS A 98 2.55 4.19 -19.63
CA LYS A 98 2.89 5.62 -19.72
C LYS A 98 1.88 6.54 -19.01
N GLU A 99 0.63 6.09 -18.83
CA GLU A 99 -0.40 6.84 -18.11
C GLU A 99 -0.38 6.57 -16.60
N ILE A 100 0.40 5.60 -16.14
CA ILE A 100 0.57 5.32 -14.71
C ILE A 100 1.68 6.24 -14.14
N PRO A 101 1.36 7.10 -13.16
CA PRO A 101 2.33 8.02 -12.55
C PRO A 101 3.56 7.29 -12.01
N ALA A 102 4.73 7.87 -12.25
CA ALA A 102 6.00 7.42 -11.69
C ALA A 102 6.38 8.24 -10.46
N ILE A 103 7.18 7.65 -9.58
CA ILE A 103 7.86 8.41 -8.51
C ILE A 103 8.90 9.31 -9.16
N ASP A 104 8.87 10.60 -8.84
CA ASP A 104 9.94 11.53 -9.19
C ASP A 104 11.11 11.34 -8.22
N ILE A 105 12.10 10.56 -8.65
CA ILE A 105 13.32 10.27 -7.88
C ILE A 105 14.34 11.42 -7.92
N THR A 106 14.13 12.45 -8.75
CA THR A 106 15.07 13.59 -8.84
C THR A 106 15.09 14.43 -7.56
N LEU A 107 14.05 14.29 -6.73
CA LEU A 107 13.92 14.93 -5.42
C LEU A 107 14.90 14.41 -4.35
N TRP A 108 15.66 13.36 -4.65
CA TRP A 108 16.74 12.84 -3.79
C TRP A 108 18.14 13.25 -4.26
N LYS A 109 18.22 14.10 -5.29
CA LYS A 109 19.51 14.59 -5.77
C LYS A 109 20.15 15.50 -4.72
N GLU A 110 21.26 15.05 -4.16
CA GLU A 110 22.11 15.86 -3.30
C GLU A 110 23.13 16.64 -4.14
N MET A 111 23.32 17.92 -3.82
CA MET A 111 24.46 18.65 -4.36
C MET A 111 25.69 18.27 -3.56
N ILE A 112 26.56 17.46 -4.14
CA ILE A 112 27.89 17.22 -3.59
C ILE A 112 28.68 18.51 -3.78
N SER A 113 28.83 19.28 -2.70
CA SER A 113 29.83 20.35 -2.64
C SER A 113 31.21 19.69 -2.60
N VAL A 114 31.88 19.61 -3.76
CA VAL A 114 33.32 19.30 -3.84
C VAL A 114 34.11 20.58 -3.55
#